data_AF-A0A418R396-F1
#
_entry.id   AF-A0A418R396-F1
#
_cell.length_a   1.000
_cell.length_b   1.000
_cell.length_c   1.000
_cell.angle_alpha   90.00
_cell.angle_beta   90.00
_cell.angle_gamma   90.00
#
_symmetry.space_group_name_H-M   'P 1'
#
loop_
_entity.id
_entity.type
_entity.pdbx_description
1 polymer ?
#
loop_
_entity_poly.entity_id
_entity_poly.type
_entity_poly.pdbx_seq_one_letter_code
_entity_poly.pdbx_strand_id
1 'polypeptide(L)'
;MVYVEQVVDGRPGKPPFGMVYVGITDRPTVALFRQGMEPQLTAFLREQLPARPTDQPVVLCVRQLRISETMNYLREEARADLAFDVYAHLPDGYHFMQSAAAHTAQRALLSTGLHDGHLAELLQQCLRQLRPESWPAAAQNPVRTLAQLATDSPADQPATLNAAILREPLRPGVYRTFEQFLANQPAPGFWAVADTVAFGHGSPNARHLWYGVPRLRVKVVNEGGHEQAARQVWGFSDGRQLFVQHQNNFFPLHRYHNSFTFVGETPGDVAYMQARAQAYGRAKMQAAIIGAGASRVAGVDHTAEPMGYAVDMRTGEAGQFPNLLLPAPACTDTAYIYMYRYADASTAPIPFSLDNRAAGQLRPQEYLEIPWPYPGRVVRLCLELPGLPCQLVIPNPARFNYLRITANGKASKRPICEWVSAAQGEADLDEIDRQRSSPAR
;
A
#
# COMPACT_ATOMS: atom_id res chain seq x y z
N MET A 1 -33.18 9.35 -9.72
CA MET A 1 -31.82 9.44 -10.32
C MET A 1 -31.13 10.65 -9.70
N VAL A 2 -29.85 10.88 -9.98
CA VAL A 2 -29.12 12.05 -9.43
C VAL A 2 -28.79 13.03 -10.53
N TYR A 3 -28.74 14.31 -10.15
CA TYR A 3 -28.17 15.37 -10.95
C TYR A 3 -26.99 15.97 -10.19
N VAL A 4 -25.83 16.05 -10.84
CA VAL A 4 -24.64 16.65 -10.23
C VAL A 4 -24.71 18.16 -10.39
N GLU A 5 -25.04 18.84 -9.30
CA GLU A 5 -25.08 20.29 -9.24
C GLU A 5 -23.67 20.87 -9.37
N GLN A 6 -22.71 20.35 -8.61
CA GLN A 6 -21.35 20.87 -8.59
C GLN A 6 -20.34 19.80 -8.19
N VAL A 7 -19.11 19.96 -8.68
CA VAL A 7 -17.92 19.25 -8.18
C VAL A 7 -17.08 20.21 -7.34
N VAL A 8 -16.64 19.74 -6.17
CA VAL A 8 -15.76 20.47 -5.24
C VAL A 8 -14.45 19.69 -5.10
N ASP A 9 -13.31 20.40 -5.09
CA ASP A 9 -12.00 19.82 -4.82
C ASP A 9 -11.72 19.78 -3.31
N GLY A 10 -12.07 18.66 -2.69
CA GLY A 10 -11.79 18.37 -1.28
C GLY A 10 -10.48 17.63 -1.05
N ARG A 11 -9.56 17.60 -2.04
CA ARG A 11 -8.25 16.95 -1.89
C ARG A 11 -7.33 17.81 -1.01
N PRO A 12 -6.71 17.26 0.04
CA PRO A 12 -5.77 18.01 0.89
C PRO A 12 -4.62 18.61 0.06
N GLY A 13 -4.39 19.92 0.18
CA GLY A 13 -3.33 20.61 -0.57
C GLY A 13 -3.55 20.72 -2.09
N LYS A 14 -4.67 20.19 -2.62
CA LYS A 14 -5.06 20.22 -4.04
C LYS A 14 -3.89 19.87 -5.00
N PRO A 15 -3.24 18.71 -4.82
CA PRO A 15 -2.07 18.35 -5.62
C PRO A 15 -2.46 18.19 -7.11
N PRO A 16 -1.47 18.23 -8.01
CA PRO A 16 -1.67 17.73 -9.36
C PRO A 16 -2.19 16.30 -9.32
N PHE A 17 -3.07 15.94 -10.25
CA PHE A 17 -3.67 14.61 -10.25
C PHE A 17 -2.78 13.55 -10.88
N GLY A 18 -1.58 13.88 -11.37
CA GLY A 18 -0.67 12.84 -11.83
C GLY A 18 0.50 13.33 -12.66
N MET A 19 1.35 12.37 -13.01
CA MET A 19 2.42 12.52 -13.98
C MET A 19 2.14 11.53 -15.12
N VAL A 20 2.27 12.02 -16.34
CA VAL A 20 2.19 11.23 -17.58
C VAL A 20 3.44 11.47 -18.41
N TYR A 21 3.72 10.59 -19.36
CA TYR A 21 4.88 10.65 -20.22
C TYR A 21 4.42 10.98 -21.64
N VAL A 22 4.81 12.15 -22.15
CA VAL A 22 4.32 12.65 -23.44
C VAL A 22 5.42 12.62 -24.50
N GLY A 23 5.04 12.13 -25.69
CA GLY A 23 5.87 12.14 -26.90
C GLY A 23 6.88 11.01 -26.97
N ILE A 24 7.65 10.97 -28.06
CA ILE A 24 8.60 9.88 -28.39
C ILE A 24 9.75 9.76 -27.37
N THR A 25 10.01 10.84 -26.62
CA THR A 25 11.08 10.89 -25.62
C THR A 25 10.59 10.62 -24.20
N ASP A 26 9.32 10.23 -24.02
CA ASP A 26 8.72 9.95 -22.72
C ASP A 26 8.99 11.07 -21.71
N ARG A 27 8.70 12.30 -22.10
CA ARG A 27 8.98 13.44 -21.22
C ARG A 27 7.95 13.45 -20.09
N PRO A 28 8.37 13.34 -18.81
CA PRO A 28 7.43 13.41 -17.70
C PRO A 28 6.78 14.80 -17.68
N THR A 29 5.46 14.81 -17.65
CA THR A 29 4.61 16.00 -17.73
C THR A 29 3.54 15.91 -16.65
N VAL A 30 3.36 17.00 -15.91
CA VAL A 30 2.30 17.10 -14.90
C VAL A 30 0.95 17.14 -15.62
N ALA A 31 0.02 16.28 -15.20
CA ALA A 31 -1.33 16.28 -15.72
C ALA A 31 -2.18 17.34 -15.01
N LEU A 32 -2.81 18.22 -15.80
CA LEU A 32 -3.59 19.36 -15.31
C LEU A 32 -4.89 19.51 -16.13
N PHE A 33 -5.96 19.95 -15.46
CA PHE A 33 -7.21 20.35 -16.09
C PHE A 33 -7.05 21.77 -16.62
N ARG A 34 -7.32 22.01 -17.90
CA ARG A 34 -7.05 23.30 -18.56
C ARG A 34 -7.78 24.47 -17.91
N GLN A 35 -9.00 24.26 -17.44
CA GLN A 35 -9.82 25.27 -16.77
C GLN A 35 -9.90 25.05 -15.25
N GLY A 36 -9.12 24.11 -14.70
CA GLY A 36 -9.27 23.62 -13.33
C GLY A 36 -10.24 22.44 -13.24
N MET A 37 -10.06 21.62 -12.21
CA MET A 37 -10.78 20.34 -12.05
C MET A 37 -12.29 20.55 -11.84
N GLU A 38 -12.67 21.41 -10.90
CA GLU A 38 -14.07 21.65 -10.53
C GLU A 38 -14.95 22.07 -11.73
N PRO A 39 -14.62 23.12 -12.52
CA PRO A 39 -15.46 23.52 -13.63
C PRO A 39 -15.48 22.49 -14.76
N GLN A 40 -14.36 21.81 -15.05
CA GLN A 40 -14.31 20.82 -16.14
C GLN A 40 -15.09 19.56 -15.80
N LEU A 41 -14.93 19.01 -14.58
CA LEU A 41 -15.71 17.84 -14.15
C LEU A 41 -17.19 18.17 -13.99
N THR A 42 -17.53 19.37 -13.48
CA THR A 42 -18.93 19.80 -13.38
C THR A 42 -19.57 19.91 -14.77
N ALA A 43 -18.90 20.54 -15.73
CA ALA A 43 -19.41 20.68 -17.09
C ALA A 43 -19.59 19.31 -17.75
N PHE A 44 -18.59 18.42 -17.66
CA PHE A 44 -18.65 17.07 -18.17
C PHE A 44 -19.83 16.29 -17.58
N LEU A 45 -20.00 16.30 -16.25
CA LEU A 45 -21.08 15.56 -15.60
C LEU A 45 -22.47 16.10 -15.95
N ARG A 46 -22.62 17.42 -16.08
CA ARG A 46 -23.90 18.03 -16.50
C ARG A 46 -24.25 17.71 -17.94
N GLU A 47 -23.26 17.56 -18.82
CA GLU A 47 -23.46 17.12 -20.19
C GLU A 47 -23.88 15.64 -20.25
N GLN A 48 -23.23 14.78 -19.47
CA GLN A 48 -23.52 13.34 -19.44
C GLN A 48 -24.82 13.00 -18.66
N LEU A 49 -25.19 13.83 -17.68
CA LEU A 49 -26.34 13.63 -16.78
C LEU A 49 -27.17 14.92 -16.69
N PRO A 50 -27.90 15.27 -17.78
CA PRO A 50 -28.73 16.47 -17.79
C PRO A 50 -29.83 16.37 -16.73
N ALA A 51 -30.02 17.45 -15.96
CA ALA A 51 -31.00 17.50 -14.87
C ALA A 51 -32.42 17.19 -15.36
N ARG A 52 -33.11 16.31 -14.64
CA ARG A 52 -34.56 16.08 -14.81
C ARG A 52 -35.30 16.57 -13.56
N PRO A 53 -36.60 16.93 -13.67
CA PRO A 53 -37.38 17.42 -12.53
C PRO A 53 -37.47 16.44 -11.34
N THR A 54 -37.25 15.15 -11.59
CA THR A 54 -37.28 14.09 -10.56
C THR A 54 -35.90 13.72 -10.02
N ASP A 55 -34.84 14.37 -10.50
CA ASP A 55 -33.48 14.05 -10.07
C ASP A 55 -33.15 14.76 -8.76
N GLN A 56 -32.48 14.03 -7.86
CA GLN A 56 -32.01 14.61 -6.62
C GLN A 56 -30.71 15.38 -6.88
N PRO A 57 -30.63 16.67 -6.51
CA PRO A 57 -29.40 17.44 -6.63
C PRO A 57 -28.34 16.94 -5.66
N VAL A 58 -27.12 16.72 -6.16
CA VAL A 58 -25.95 16.37 -5.36
C VAL A 58 -24.73 17.22 -5.68
N VAL A 59 -23.87 17.35 -4.69
CA VAL A 59 -22.50 17.83 -4.85
C VAL A 59 -21.53 16.67 -4.68
N LEU A 60 -20.58 16.54 -5.61
CA LEU A 60 -19.49 15.57 -5.52
C LEU A 60 -18.25 16.27 -4.97
N CYS A 61 -17.78 15.87 -3.80
CA CYS A 61 -16.53 16.37 -3.24
C CYS A 61 -15.40 15.37 -3.54
N VAL A 62 -14.50 15.73 -4.45
CA VAL A 62 -13.37 14.88 -4.86
C VAL A 62 -12.39 14.77 -3.70
N ARG A 63 -12.13 13.55 -3.25
CA ARG A 63 -11.15 13.22 -2.19
C ARG A 63 -9.87 12.64 -2.73
N GLN A 64 -9.97 11.96 -3.87
CA GLN A 64 -8.84 11.41 -4.58
C GLN A 64 -9.10 11.53 -6.06
N LEU A 65 -8.09 12.02 -6.77
CA LEU A 65 -8.01 11.93 -8.22
C LEU A 65 -6.55 11.75 -8.56
N ARG A 66 -6.21 10.57 -9.08
CA ARG A 66 -4.86 10.20 -9.45
C ARG A 66 -4.87 9.54 -10.81
N ILE A 67 -3.92 9.92 -11.65
CA ILE A 67 -3.53 9.18 -12.83
C ILE A 67 -2.04 8.92 -12.75
N SER A 68 -1.64 7.76 -13.24
CA SER A 68 -0.23 7.40 -13.31
C SER A 68 0.01 6.47 -14.49
N GLU A 69 1.24 6.49 -14.96
CA GLU A 69 1.72 5.58 -15.98
C GLU A 69 2.92 4.85 -15.41
N THR A 70 2.89 3.53 -15.49
CA THR A 70 4.05 2.71 -15.15
C THR A 70 4.65 2.16 -16.43
N MET A 71 5.93 2.41 -16.63
CA MET A 71 6.69 1.91 -17.77
C MET A 71 7.42 0.64 -17.38
N ASN A 72 7.30 -0.40 -18.20
CA ASN A 72 8.05 -1.64 -18.05
C ASN A 72 8.54 -2.13 -19.41
N TYR A 73 9.77 -1.74 -19.78
CA TYR A 73 10.49 -2.06 -21.03
C TYR A 73 9.73 -1.76 -22.34
N LEU A 74 8.71 -2.57 -22.66
CA LEU A 74 7.90 -2.50 -23.88
C LEU A 74 6.40 -2.31 -23.59
N ARG A 75 6.02 -2.19 -22.33
CA ARG A 75 4.63 -2.08 -21.91
C ARG A 75 4.47 -0.87 -21.01
N GLU A 76 3.48 -0.07 -21.34
CA GLU A 76 2.97 0.97 -20.45
C GLU A 76 1.69 0.46 -19.81
N GLU A 77 1.45 0.85 -18.57
CA GLU A 77 0.19 0.64 -17.89
C GLU A 77 -0.30 1.98 -17.37
N ALA A 78 -1.38 2.48 -17.98
CA ALA A 78 -2.14 3.61 -17.45
C ALA A 78 -2.99 3.12 -16.29
N ARG A 79 -2.98 3.88 -15.21
CA ARG A 79 -3.80 3.66 -14.03
C ARG A 79 -4.48 4.95 -13.64
N ALA A 80 -5.71 4.85 -13.16
CA ALA A 80 -6.42 5.98 -12.60
C ALA A 80 -7.22 5.55 -11.36
N ASP A 81 -7.25 6.44 -10.37
CA ASP A 81 -7.99 6.31 -9.13
C ASP A 81 -8.89 7.53 -8.93
N LEU A 82 -10.13 7.29 -8.56
CA LEU A 82 -11.10 8.34 -8.22
C LEU A 82 -11.80 7.96 -6.92
N ALA A 83 -11.88 8.90 -5.99
CA ALA A 83 -12.77 8.81 -4.84
C ALA A 83 -13.46 10.15 -4.60
N PHE A 84 -14.74 10.09 -4.30
CA PHE A 84 -15.51 11.26 -3.91
C PHE A 84 -16.46 10.97 -2.75
N ASP A 85 -16.75 12.00 -1.99
CA ASP A 85 -17.89 12.04 -1.08
C ASP A 85 -19.07 12.68 -1.79
N VAL A 86 -20.26 12.16 -1.54
CA VAL A 86 -21.50 12.64 -2.14
C VAL A 86 -22.32 13.34 -1.08
N TYR A 87 -22.73 14.57 -1.38
CA TYR A 87 -23.59 15.36 -0.53
C TYR A 87 -24.92 15.59 -1.20
N ALA A 88 -26.01 15.18 -0.56
CA ALA A 88 -27.37 15.50 -0.98
C ALA A 88 -27.66 16.97 -0.67
N HIS A 89 -28.18 17.71 -1.64
CA HIS A 89 -28.66 19.08 -1.39
C HIS A 89 -30.14 19.00 -0.97
N LEU A 90 -30.40 19.39 0.28
CA LEU A 90 -31.72 19.49 0.92
C LEU A 90 -32.04 20.97 1.20
N PRO A 91 -33.30 21.33 1.54
CA PRO A 91 -33.68 22.73 1.73
C PRO A 91 -32.88 23.50 2.79
N ASP A 92 -32.31 22.80 3.78
CA ASP A 92 -31.51 23.35 4.86
C ASP A 92 -30.00 23.36 4.59
N GLY A 93 -29.52 22.63 3.58
CA GLY A 93 -28.12 22.64 3.15
C GLY A 93 -27.65 21.31 2.54
N TYR A 94 -26.36 21.04 2.71
CA TYR A 94 -25.73 19.84 2.15
C TYR A 94 -25.52 18.79 3.23
N HIS A 95 -25.94 17.56 2.96
CA HIS A 95 -25.82 16.45 3.89
C HIS A 95 -25.00 15.33 3.28
N PHE A 96 -24.00 14.83 4.02
CA PHE A 96 -23.25 13.67 3.57
C PHE A 96 -24.20 12.49 3.33
N MET A 97 -24.04 11.82 2.20
CA MET A 97 -24.84 10.66 1.84
C MET A 97 -23.98 9.40 1.91
N GLN A 98 -22.90 9.37 1.14
CA GLN A 98 -21.97 8.24 1.07
C GLN A 98 -20.68 8.64 0.37
N SER A 99 -19.63 7.84 0.55
CA SER A 99 -18.43 7.89 -0.28
C SER A 99 -18.54 6.86 -1.40
N ALA A 100 -17.93 7.16 -2.55
CA ALA A 100 -17.75 6.21 -3.65
C ALA A 100 -16.32 6.30 -4.17
N ALA A 101 -15.77 5.16 -4.59
CA ALA A 101 -14.42 5.10 -5.11
C ALA A 101 -14.28 4.00 -6.15
N ALA A 102 -13.40 4.23 -7.12
CA ALA A 102 -13.15 3.30 -8.21
C ALA A 102 -11.68 3.37 -8.64
N HIS A 103 -11.24 2.30 -9.29
CA HIS A 103 -9.92 2.15 -9.87
C HIS A 103 -10.03 1.52 -11.26
N THR A 104 -9.15 1.94 -12.17
CA THR A 104 -8.97 1.28 -13.46
C THR A 104 -7.48 1.24 -13.82
N ALA A 105 -7.09 0.16 -14.48
CA ALA A 105 -5.74 -0.06 -14.96
C ALA A 105 -5.78 -0.75 -16.32
N GLN A 106 -5.05 -0.23 -17.29
CA GLN A 106 -4.98 -0.80 -18.63
C GLN A 106 -3.58 -0.75 -19.19
N ARG A 107 -3.14 -1.88 -19.73
CA ARG A 107 -1.88 -1.99 -20.46
C ARG A 107 -2.06 -1.56 -21.91
N ALA A 108 -1.15 -0.73 -22.40
CA ALA A 108 -1.11 -0.30 -23.78
C ALA A 108 0.33 -0.04 -24.25
N LEU A 109 0.49 0.14 -25.56
CA LEU A 109 1.75 0.62 -26.14
C LEU A 109 1.91 2.14 -25.99
N LEU A 110 0.79 2.86 -25.91
CA LEU A 110 0.71 4.30 -25.66
C LEU A 110 -0.41 4.52 -24.65
N SER A 111 -0.06 4.81 -23.41
CA SER A 111 -1.03 4.88 -22.30
C SER A 111 -1.65 6.27 -22.12
N THR A 112 -1.00 7.33 -22.59
CA THR A 112 -1.41 8.72 -22.31
C THR A 112 -2.79 9.06 -22.84
N GLY A 113 -3.17 8.53 -23.99
CA GLY A 113 -4.50 8.75 -24.58
C GLY A 113 -5.64 8.01 -23.87
N LEU A 114 -5.34 7.13 -22.91
CA LEU A 114 -6.36 6.34 -22.21
C LEU A 114 -6.97 7.06 -21.01
N HIS A 115 -6.27 8.04 -20.44
CA HIS A 115 -6.68 8.67 -19.18
C HIS A 115 -8.06 9.34 -19.27
N ASP A 116 -8.40 9.97 -20.39
CA ASP A 116 -9.73 10.58 -20.57
C ASP A 116 -10.85 9.54 -20.49
N GLY A 117 -10.65 8.38 -21.15
CA GLY A 117 -11.58 7.26 -21.11
C GLY A 117 -11.67 6.63 -19.72
N HIS A 118 -10.53 6.46 -19.05
CA HIS A 118 -10.46 5.97 -17.68
C HIS A 118 -11.20 6.89 -16.70
N LEU A 119 -11.03 8.20 -16.81
CA LEU A 119 -11.74 9.15 -15.95
C LEU A 119 -13.26 9.08 -16.15
N ALA A 120 -13.72 8.98 -17.40
CA ALA A 120 -15.14 8.81 -17.70
C ALA A 120 -15.68 7.48 -17.13
N GLU A 121 -14.93 6.39 -17.29
CA GLU A 121 -15.29 5.08 -16.73
C GLU A 121 -15.36 5.13 -15.20
N LEU A 122 -14.35 5.69 -14.53
CA LEU A 122 -14.29 5.82 -13.08
C LEU A 122 -15.47 6.63 -12.54
N LEU A 123 -15.79 7.77 -13.16
CA LEU A 123 -16.96 8.57 -12.79
C LEU A 123 -18.24 7.75 -12.91
N GLN A 124 -18.41 7.01 -14.00
CA GLN A 124 -19.56 6.14 -14.19
C GLN A 124 -19.63 5.02 -13.13
N GLN A 125 -18.50 4.36 -12.84
CA GLN A 125 -18.42 3.30 -11.85
C GLN A 125 -18.79 3.83 -10.45
N CYS A 126 -18.22 4.96 -10.03
CA CYS A 126 -18.54 5.56 -8.74
C CYS A 126 -20.00 6.01 -8.66
N LEU A 127 -20.57 6.59 -9.72
CA LEU A 127 -21.97 6.99 -9.74
C LEU A 127 -22.95 5.81 -9.68
N ARG A 128 -22.56 4.63 -10.20
CA ARG A 128 -23.35 3.40 -10.04
C ARG A 128 -23.35 2.87 -8.61
N GLN A 129 -22.40 3.28 -7.76
CA GLN A 129 -22.39 2.92 -6.34
C GLN A 129 -23.42 3.72 -5.54
N LEU A 130 -24.04 4.75 -6.12
CA LEU A 130 -25.08 5.54 -5.44
C LEU A 130 -26.36 4.73 -5.31
N ARG A 131 -26.76 4.48 -4.07
CA ARG A 131 -27.92 3.67 -3.74
C ARG A 131 -29.11 4.55 -3.35
N PRO A 132 -30.31 4.35 -3.92
CA PRO A 132 -31.50 5.08 -3.51
C PRO A 132 -31.83 4.94 -2.01
N GLU A 133 -31.41 3.85 -1.38
CA GLU A 133 -31.65 3.61 0.04
C GLU A 133 -30.83 4.55 0.95
N SER A 134 -29.76 5.18 0.43
CA SER A 134 -28.92 6.11 1.18
C SER A 134 -29.55 7.50 1.38
N TRP A 135 -30.57 7.87 0.61
CA TRP A 135 -31.15 9.22 0.65
C TRP A 135 -31.85 9.56 1.97
N PRO A 136 -32.75 8.71 2.51
CA PRO A 136 -33.43 9.05 3.76
C PRO A 136 -32.45 9.12 4.93
N ALA A 137 -31.36 8.36 4.87
CA ALA A 137 -30.30 8.40 5.87
C ALA A 137 -29.45 9.68 5.79
N ALA A 138 -29.30 10.28 4.60
CA ALA A 138 -28.54 11.52 4.42
C ALA A 138 -29.09 12.66 5.30
N ALA A 139 -30.42 12.79 5.43
CA ALA A 139 -31.05 13.81 6.26
C ALA A 139 -30.72 13.70 7.77
N GLN A 140 -30.19 12.55 8.22
CA GLN A 140 -29.73 12.35 9.60
C GLN A 140 -28.31 12.86 9.82
N ASN A 141 -27.55 13.07 8.74
CA ASN A 141 -26.20 13.60 8.84
C ASN A 141 -26.23 15.12 9.11
N PRO A 142 -25.24 15.65 9.85
CA PRO A 142 -25.15 17.08 10.12
C PRO A 142 -25.13 17.93 8.84
N VAL A 143 -25.88 19.03 8.84
CA VAL A 143 -25.91 20.00 7.74
C VAL A 143 -24.53 20.66 7.52
N ARG A 144 -24.21 20.93 6.26
CA ARG A 144 -22.99 21.62 5.82
C ARG A 144 -23.33 22.73 4.83
N THR A 145 -22.50 23.77 4.81
CA THR A 145 -22.49 24.75 3.72
C THR A 145 -21.59 24.27 2.58
N LEU A 146 -21.78 24.82 1.37
CA LEU A 146 -20.95 24.49 0.21
C LEU A 146 -19.46 24.70 0.49
N ALA A 147 -19.10 25.77 1.20
CA ALA A 147 -17.72 26.09 1.56
C ALA A 147 -17.10 25.08 2.54
N GLN A 148 -17.91 24.43 3.37
CA GLN A 148 -17.45 23.42 4.33
C GLN A 148 -17.16 22.07 3.66
N LEU A 149 -17.74 21.78 2.49
CA LEU A 149 -17.60 20.47 1.85
C LEU A 149 -16.15 20.11 1.51
N ALA A 150 -15.34 21.10 1.14
CA ALA A 150 -13.93 20.89 0.79
C ALA A 150 -13.09 20.41 1.99
N THR A 151 -13.46 20.78 3.22
CA THR A 151 -12.71 20.44 4.45
C THR A 151 -13.43 19.45 5.35
N ASP A 152 -14.71 19.18 5.11
CA ASP A 152 -15.44 18.10 5.76
C ASP A 152 -14.78 16.76 5.38
N SER A 153 -14.58 15.84 6.33
CA SER A 153 -14.00 14.52 6.06
C SER A 153 -14.82 13.46 6.80
N PRO A 154 -16.04 13.14 6.35
CA PRO A 154 -16.89 12.16 7.00
C PRO A 154 -16.24 10.76 6.99
N ALA A 155 -15.45 10.45 5.96
CA ALA A 155 -14.70 9.20 5.84
C ALA A 155 -13.54 9.05 6.86
N ASP A 156 -13.07 10.14 7.46
CA ASP A 156 -12.03 10.09 8.51
C ASP A 156 -12.64 9.88 9.90
N GLN A 157 -13.96 9.89 10.01
CA GLN A 157 -14.63 9.53 11.25
C GLN A 157 -14.50 8.01 11.47
N PRO A 158 -14.06 7.56 12.66
CA PRO A 158 -13.87 6.13 12.93
C PRO A 158 -15.14 5.27 12.76
N ALA A 159 -16.32 5.90 12.73
CA ALA A 159 -17.59 5.23 12.48
C ALA A 159 -17.85 4.87 11.00
N THR A 160 -17.22 5.54 10.03
CA THR A 160 -17.52 5.36 8.59
C THR A 160 -16.66 4.28 7.92
N LEU A 161 -15.43 4.05 8.38
CA LEU A 161 -14.62 2.87 8.02
C LEU A 161 -14.99 1.67 8.91
N ASN A 162 -16.27 1.30 8.93
CA ASN A 162 -16.77 0.17 9.71
C ASN A 162 -16.42 -1.19 9.07
N ALA A 163 -15.25 -1.31 8.45
CA ALA A 163 -14.80 -2.51 7.77
C ALA A 163 -14.60 -3.65 8.79
N ALA A 164 -15.15 -4.83 8.49
CA ALA A 164 -15.04 -6.00 9.35
C ALA A 164 -13.57 -6.44 9.52
N ILE A 165 -12.75 -6.28 8.48
CA ILE A 165 -11.32 -6.64 8.50
C ILE A 165 -10.49 -5.86 9.53
N LEU A 166 -10.98 -4.70 9.98
CA LEU A 166 -10.34 -3.89 11.01
C LEU A 166 -10.82 -4.23 12.43
N ARG A 167 -11.88 -5.01 12.59
CA ARG A 167 -12.57 -5.19 13.89
C ARG A 167 -12.68 -6.65 14.31
N GLU A 168 -12.82 -7.55 13.34
CA GLU A 168 -12.98 -8.97 13.55
C GLU A 168 -11.63 -9.71 13.48
N PRO A 169 -11.52 -10.89 14.11
CA PRO A 169 -10.40 -11.80 13.87
C PRO A 169 -10.26 -12.14 12.39
N LEU A 170 -9.01 -12.27 11.92
CA LEU A 170 -8.72 -12.57 10.52
C LEU A 170 -9.29 -13.93 10.12
N ARG A 171 -10.10 -13.97 9.06
CA ARG A 171 -10.59 -15.25 8.52
C ARG A 171 -9.57 -15.81 7.53
N PRO A 172 -9.14 -17.08 7.66
CA PRO A 172 -8.25 -17.71 6.69
C PRO A 172 -8.98 -17.92 5.36
N GLY A 173 -8.28 -17.71 4.25
CA GLY A 173 -8.81 -17.89 2.90
C GLY A 173 -8.37 -16.82 1.91
N VAL A 174 -8.91 -16.88 0.70
CA VAL A 174 -8.54 -16.01 -0.43
C VAL A 174 -9.58 -14.91 -0.62
N TYR A 175 -9.15 -13.66 -0.67
CA TYR A 175 -9.99 -12.51 -1.04
C TYR A 175 -9.78 -12.22 -2.53
N ARG A 176 -10.79 -12.50 -3.36
CA ARG A 176 -10.70 -12.25 -4.80
C ARG A 176 -10.97 -10.80 -5.15
N THR A 177 -11.79 -10.12 -4.35
CA THR A 177 -12.10 -8.70 -4.51
C THR A 177 -11.77 -7.92 -3.24
N PHE A 178 -11.68 -6.61 -3.36
CA PHE A 178 -11.44 -5.74 -2.22
C PHE A 178 -12.63 -5.67 -1.27
N GLU A 179 -13.86 -5.77 -1.77
CA GLU A 179 -15.08 -5.81 -0.96
C GLU A 179 -15.11 -7.04 -0.06
N GLN A 180 -14.68 -8.20 -0.58
CA GLN A 180 -14.52 -9.42 0.21
C GLN A 180 -13.51 -9.22 1.33
N PHE A 181 -12.39 -8.54 1.04
CA PHE A 181 -11.41 -8.18 2.05
C PHE A 181 -12.00 -7.25 3.10
N LEU A 182 -12.64 -6.13 2.73
CA LEU A 182 -13.27 -5.20 3.68
C LEU A 182 -14.30 -5.88 4.58
N ALA A 183 -15.09 -6.79 4.00
CA ALA A 183 -16.09 -7.59 4.71
C ALA A 183 -15.50 -8.74 5.54
N ASN A 184 -14.18 -8.99 5.47
CA ASN A 184 -13.52 -10.14 6.09
C ASN A 184 -14.21 -11.47 5.72
N GLN A 185 -14.63 -11.59 4.45
CA GLN A 185 -15.37 -12.72 3.90
C GLN A 185 -14.57 -13.32 2.73
N PRO A 186 -13.64 -14.25 2.99
CA PRO A 186 -12.88 -14.89 1.92
C PRO A 186 -13.82 -15.68 0.99
N ALA A 187 -13.42 -15.81 -0.28
CA ALA A 187 -14.15 -16.58 -1.26
C ALA A 187 -14.27 -18.06 -0.80
N PRO A 188 -15.49 -18.62 -0.76
CA PRO A 188 -15.70 -20.00 -0.32
C PRO A 188 -14.98 -20.96 -1.25
N GLY A 189 -14.38 -22.00 -0.68
CA GLY A 189 -13.75 -23.06 -1.43
C GLY A 189 -12.37 -22.73 -2.03
N PHE A 190 -11.77 -21.61 -1.65
CA PHE A 190 -10.41 -21.24 -2.05
C PHE A 190 -9.51 -21.07 -0.83
N TRP A 191 -8.34 -21.70 -0.88
CA TRP A 191 -7.28 -21.45 0.08
C TRP A 191 -5.96 -21.14 -0.63
N ALA A 192 -5.12 -20.37 0.05
CA ALA A 192 -3.79 -20.05 -0.39
C ALA A 192 -2.79 -20.86 0.42
N VAL A 193 -1.82 -21.46 -0.28
CA VAL A 193 -0.61 -22.02 0.33
C VAL A 193 0.52 -21.09 -0.06
N ALA A 194 1.05 -20.36 0.91
CA ALA A 194 2.22 -19.53 0.74
C ALA A 194 3.46 -20.37 1.05
N ASP A 195 4.31 -20.56 0.06
CA ASP A 195 5.68 -20.99 0.28
C ASP A 195 6.53 -19.72 0.28
N THR A 196 7.22 -19.49 1.41
CA THR A 196 8.34 -18.55 1.37
C THR A 196 9.34 -19.21 0.45
N VAL A 197 9.65 -18.58 -0.68
CA VAL A 197 10.60 -19.15 -1.64
C VAL A 197 11.77 -19.72 -0.88
N ALA A 198 11.87 -21.05 -0.80
CA ALA A 198 12.99 -21.68 -0.14
C ALA A 198 14.23 -21.05 -0.76
N PHE A 199 15.14 -20.56 0.07
CA PHE A 199 16.44 -19.96 -0.27
C PHE A 199 17.36 -20.94 -1.08
N GLY A 200 16.80 -21.91 -1.79
CA GLY A 200 17.41 -23.16 -2.25
C GLY A 200 17.28 -23.46 -3.75
N HIS A 201 17.15 -22.45 -4.62
CA HIS A 201 17.55 -22.60 -6.03
C HIS A 201 18.70 -21.65 -6.38
N GLY A 202 19.88 -21.98 -5.86
CA GLY A 202 21.03 -22.33 -6.70
C GLY A 202 21.85 -21.24 -7.42
N SER A 203 21.54 -19.96 -7.27
CA SER A 203 22.35 -18.90 -7.87
C SER A 203 22.95 -18.00 -6.78
N PRO A 204 24.29 -17.86 -6.69
CA PRO A 204 24.94 -16.79 -5.91
C PRO A 204 24.34 -15.41 -6.21
N ASN A 205 23.86 -15.20 -7.45
CA ASN A 205 23.19 -13.96 -7.83
C ASN A 205 21.81 -13.80 -7.17
N ALA A 206 21.11 -14.87 -6.78
CA ALA A 206 19.81 -14.75 -6.09
C ALA A 206 19.95 -14.10 -4.70
N ARG A 207 21.09 -14.29 -4.02
CA ARG A 207 21.40 -13.57 -2.77
C ARG A 207 21.82 -12.12 -3.02
N HIS A 208 22.54 -11.85 -4.12
CA HIS A 208 22.91 -10.48 -4.51
C HIS A 208 21.74 -9.66 -5.07
N LEU A 209 20.71 -10.32 -5.63
CA LEU A 209 19.47 -9.72 -6.13
C LEU A 209 18.38 -9.66 -5.06
N TRP A 210 18.65 -10.15 -3.85
CA TRP A 210 17.72 -10.03 -2.74
C TRP A 210 17.86 -8.65 -2.11
N TYR A 211 17.07 -7.70 -2.60
CA TYR A 211 17.00 -6.34 -2.07
C TYR A 211 16.29 -6.27 -0.70
N GLY A 212 15.96 -7.41 -0.09
CA GLY A 212 15.31 -7.52 1.22
C GLY A 212 13.78 -7.57 1.19
N VAL A 213 13.14 -7.42 0.03
CA VAL A 213 11.68 -7.53 -0.06
C VAL A 213 11.25 -9.01 0.05
N PRO A 214 10.34 -9.37 0.97
CA PRO A 214 9.88 -10.75 1.11
C PRO A 214 8.95 -11.14 -0.04
N ARG A 215 9.44 -11.94 -0.98
CA ARG A 215 8.62 -12.50 -2.07
C ARG A 215 7.98 -13.81 -1.64
N LEU A 216 6.66 -13.88 -1.70
CA LEU A 216 5.92 -15.11 -1.44
C LEU A 216 5.50 -15.75 -2.76
N ARG A 217 5.78 -17.05 -2.91
CA ARG A 217 5.15 -17.87 -3.94
C ARG A 217 3.85 -18.39 -3.36
N VAL A 218 2.74 -17.91 -3.89
CA VAL A 218 1.42 -18.29 -3.43
C VAL A 218 0.79 -19.19 -4.47
N LYS A 219 0.40 -20.38 -4.05
CA LYS A 219 -0.46 -21.27 -4.83
C LYS A 219 -1.87 -21.13 -4.30
N VAL A 220 -2.79 -20.79 -5.20
CA VAL A 220 -4.22 -20.76 -4.87
C VAL A 220 -4.84 -22.05 -5.36
N VAL A 221 -5.54 -22.73 -4.47
CA VAL A 221 -6.12 -24.04 -4.73
C VAL A 221 -7.63 -23.96 -4.45
N ASN A 222 -8.43 -24.58 -5.31
CA ASN A 222 -9.88 -24.70 -5.11
C ASN A 222 -10.25 -26.00 -4.37
N GLU A 223 -11.52 -26.19 -4.03
CA GLU A 223 -12.03 -27.39 -3.33
C GLU A 223 -11.65 -28.72 -4.01
N GLY A 224 -11.50 -28.73 -5.34
CA GLY A 224 -11.08 -29.90 -6.10
C GLY A 224 -9.57 -30.18 -6.07
N GLY A 225 -8.78 -29.37 -5.36
CA GLY A 225 -7.32 -29.49 -5.32
C GLY A 225 -6.62 -28.93 -6.57
N HIS A 226 -7.33 -28.26 -7.47
CA HIS A 226 -6.76 -27.71 -8.69
C HIS A 226 -6.14 -26.33 -8.44
N GLU A 227 -4.92 -26.15 -8.95
CA GLU A 227 -4.22 -24.85 -8.90
C GLU A 227 -4.92 -23.83 -9.82
N GLN A 228 -5.11 -22.62 -9.29
CA GLN A 228 -5.74 -21.50 -9.97
C GLN A 228 -4.72 -20.37 -10.15
N ALA A 229 -4.86 -19.62 -11.24
CA ALA A 229 -4.00 -18.49 -11.51
C ALA A 229 -4.20 -17.41 -10.44
N ALA A 230 -3.11 -17.06 -9.74
CA ALA A 230 -3.16 -16.06 -8.68
C ALA A 230 -3.49 -14.63 -9.16
N ARG A 231 -3.54 -14.37 -10.48
CA ARG A 231 -3.83 -13.04 -11.07
C ARG A 231 -5.25 -12.51 -10.78
N GLN A 232 -6.15 -13.34 -10.27
CA GLN A 232 -7.54 -12.97 -9.96
C GLN A 232 -7.78 -12.86 -8.44
N VAL A 233 -6.72 -12.54 -7.69
CA VAL A 233 -6.72 -12.55 -6.24
C VAL A 233 -6.24 -11.19 -5.75
N TRP A 234 -7.10 -10.48 -5.05
CA TRP A 234 -6.73 -9.23 -4.40
C TRP A 234 -5.75 -9.49 -3.24
N GLY A 235 -6.00 -10.51 -2.43
CA GLY A 235 -5.17 -10.87 -1.29
C GLY A 235 -5.58 -12.19 -0.65
N PHE A 236 -4.91 -12.58 0.44
CA PHE A 236 -5.31 -13.75 1.22
C PHE A 236 -4.92 -13.57 2.69
N SER A 237 -5.46 -14.44 3.54
CA SER A 237 -5.13 -14.54 4.96
C SER A 237 -4.84 -16.00 5.29
N ASP A 238 -3.82 -16.25 6.11
CA ASP A 238 -3.61 -17.56 6.73
C ASP A 238 -4.28 -17.67 8.12
N GLY A 239 -5.08 -16.67 8.50
CA GLY A 239 -5.72 -16.53 9.81
C GLY A 239 -4.85 -15.81 10.86
N ARG A 240 -3.57 -15.58 10.58
CA ARG A 240 -2.63 -14.87 11.46
C ARG A 240 -2.08 -13.60 10.81
N GLN A 241 -1.81 -13.66 9.51
CA GLN A 241 -1.20 -12.61 8.71
C GLN A 241 -2.02 -12.40 7.44
N LEU A 242 -2.19 -11.13 7.07
CA LEU A 242 -2.80 -10.73 5.81
C LEU A 242 -1.72 -10.53 4.74
N PHE A 243 -2.08 -10.77 3.49
CA PHE A 243 -1.23 -10.57 2.34
C PHE A 243 -2.02 -9.91 1.21
N VAL A 244 -1.37 -9.02 0.47
CA VAL A 244 -1.94 -8.34 -0.71
C VAL A 244 -1.17 -8.71 -1.96
N GLN A 245 -1.87 -8.85 -3.08
CA GLN A 245 -1.24 -8.93 -4.38
C GLN A 245 -0.86 -7.52 -4.85
N HIS A 246 0.42 -7.32 -5.17
CA HIS A 246 0.90 -6.12 -5.82
C HIS A 246 1.92 -6.50 -6.90
N GLN A 247 1.75 -5.98 -8.12
CA GLN A 247 2.63 -6.29 -9.26
C GLN A 247 2.82 -7.82 -9.53
N ASN A 248 1.77 -8.62 -9.35
CA ASN A 248 1.76 -10.09 -9.44
C ASN A 248 2.55 -10.85 -8.35
N ASN A 249 3.04 -10.16 -7.32
CA ASN A 249 3.67 -10.77 -6.15
C ASN A 249 2.78 -10.56 -4.92
N PHE A 250 2.95 -11.39 -3.89
CA PHE A 250 2.24 -11.23 -2.62
C PHE A 250 3.18 -10.68 -1.55
N PHE A 251 2.70 -9.68 -0.82
CA PHE A 251 3.43 -9.02 0.25
C PHE A 251 2.62 -9.05 1.55
N PRO A 252 3.27 -9.18 2.71
CA PRO A 252 2.60 -9.14 4.00
C PRO A 252 2.02 -7.74 4.26
N LEU A 253 0.73 -7.69 4.57
CA LEU A 253 0.03 -6.48 5.01
C LEU A 253 0.19 -6.29 6.52
N HIS A 254 0.68 -5.13 6.91
CA HIS A 254 0.73 -4.68 8.29
C HIS A 254 -0.39 -3.68 8.53
N ARG A 255 -1.19 -3.91 9.56
CA ARG A 255 -2.19 -2.92 9.97
C ARG A 255 -1.51 -1.64 10.46
N TYR A 256 -1.96 -0.50 9.94
CA TYR A 256 -1.54 0.85 10.30
C TYR A 256 -2.78 1.71 10.59
N HIS A 257 -3.12 1.88 11.88
CA HIS A 257 -4.38 2.47 12.32
C HIS A 257 -5.62 1.82 11.65
N ASN A 258 -6.35 2.61 10.85
CA ASN A 258 -7.53 2.23 10.08
C ASN A 258 -7.20 1.89 8.62
N SER A 259 -5.93 1.58 8.33
CA SER A 259 -5.43 1.22 7.00
C SER A 259 -4.46 0.05 7.07
N PHE A 260 -3.97 -0.40 5.93
CA PHE A 260 -2.91 -1.41 5.85
C PHE A 260 -1.74 -0.88 5.03
N THR A 261 -0.52 -1.26 5.42
CA THR A 261 0.73 -0.95 4.73
C THR A 261 1.50 -2.22 4.41
N PHE A 262 2.44 -2.18 3.47
CA PHE A 262 3.37 -3.28 3.21
C PHE A 262 4.68 -2.76 2.64
N VAL A 263 5.70 -3.63 2.64
CA VAL A 263 6.96 -3.39 1.94
C VAL A 263 6.92 -4.16 0.63
N GLY A 264 6.85 -3.44 -0.47
CA GLY A 264 6.92 -3.97 -1.82
C GLY A 264 8.22 -3.58 -2.52
N GLU A 265 8.22 -3.75 -3.83
CA GLU A 265 9.32 -3.38 -4.71
C GLU A 265 9.07 -2.00 -5.31
N THR A 266 10.08 -1.14 -5.40
CA THR A 266 10.01 0.08 -6.21
C THR A 266 9.66 -0.28 -7.65
N PRO A 267 8.76 0.48 -8.31
CA PRO A 267 8.51 0.33 -9.74
C PRO A 267 9.81 0.52 -10.55
N GLY A 268 9.77 0.18 -11.83
CA GLY A 268 10.92 0.38 -12.73
C GLY A 268 11.40 1.83 -12.70
N ASP A 269 12.71 2.03 -12.49
CA ASP A 269 13.33 3.34 -12.49
C ASP A 269 13.32 3.91 -13.92
N VAL A 270 12.34 4.77 -14.20
CA VAL A 270 12.14 5.36 -15.53
C VAL A 270 13.35 6.18 -15.97
N ALA A 271 13.99 6.91 -15.05
CA ALA A 271 15.16 7.72 -15.38
C ALA A 271 16.34 6.81 -15.77
N TYR A 272 16.57 5.73 -15.02
CA TYR A 272 17.58 4.74 -15.36
C TYR A 272 17.27 4.03 -16.69
N MET A 273 16.02 3.62 -16.92
CA MET A 273 15.59 2.98 -18.17
C MET A 273 15.81 3.90 -19.38
N GLN A 274 15.48 5.19 -19.27
CA GLN A 274 15.74 6.20 -20.30
C GLN A 274 17.24 6.37 -20.55
N ALA A 275 18.04 6.52 -19.50
CA ALA A 275 19.49 6.64 -19.61
C ALA A 275 20.12 5.41 -20.28
N ARG A 276 19.61 4.21 -19.97
CA ARG A 276 20.01 2.95 -20.59
C ARG A 276 19.62 2.87 -22.07
N ALA A 277 18.41 3.28 -22.43
CA ALA A 277 17.96 3.34 -23.82
C ALA A 277 18.83 4.30 -24.65
N GLN A 278 19.13 5.49 -24.11
CA GLN A 278 20.02 6.47 -24.76
C GLN A 278 21.46 5.96 -24.90
N ALA A 279 22.00 5.30 -23.87
CA ALA A 279 23.32 4.66 -23.94
C ALA A 279 23.36 3.59 -25.04
N TYR A 280 22.32 2.77 -25.16
CA TYR A 280 22.22 1.75 -26.20
C TYR A 280 22.11 2.34 -27.61
N GLY A 281 21.33 3.41 -27.78
CA GLY A 281 21.25 4.16 -29.03
C GLY A 281 22.62 4.73 -29.47
N ARG A 282 23.36 5.34 -28.52
CA ARG A 282 24.72 5.84 -28.76
C ARG A 282 25.69 4.69 -29.09
N ALA A 283 25.63 3.58 -28.37
CA ALA A 283 26.48 2.42 -28.61
C ALA A 283 26.26 1.84 -30.01
N LYS A 284 25.00 1.73 -30.48
CA LYS A 284 24.69 1.28 -31.85
C LYS A 284 25.26 2.22 -32.91
N MET A 285 25.10 3.53 -32.74
CA MET A 285 25.68 4.51 -33.67
C MET A 285 27.21 4.46 -33.68
N GLN A 286 27.85 4.32 -32.51
CA GLN A 286 29.31 4.20 -32.40
C GLN A 286 29.83 2.88 -32.96
N ALA A 287 29.14 1.76 -32.75
CA ALA A 287 29.52 0.46 -33.30
C ALA A 287 29.47 0.46 -34.83
N ALA A 288 28.51 1.18 -35.43
CA ALA A 288 28.44 1.35 -36.88
C ALA A 288 29.62 2.16 -37.46
N ILE A 289 30.24 3.03 -36.67
CA ILE A 289 31.35 3.90 -37.11
C ILE A 289 32.72 3.29 -36.78
N ILE A 290 32.88 2.68 -35.61
CA ILE A 290 34.19 2.33 -35.02
C ILE A 290 34.34 0.81 -34.80
N GLY A 291 33.30 0.01 -35.04
CA GLY A 291 33.36 -1.46 -34.90
C GLY A 291 33.38 -1.99 -33.47
N ALA A 292 33.41 -1.12 -32.45
CA ALA A 292 33.26 -1.49 -31.03
C ALA A 292 32.55 -0.36 -30.28
N GLY A 293 31.43 -0.66 -29.62
CA GLY A 293 30.66 0.32 -28.86
C GLY A 293 30.08 -0.27 -27.58
N ALA A 294 30.72 0.01 -26.44
CA ALA A 294 30.13 -0.18 -25.12
C ALA A 294 29.88 1.21 -24.50
N SER A 295 28.62 1.57 -24.29
CA SER A 295 28.26 2.80 -23.58
C SER A 295 27.89 2.45 -22.13
N ARG A 296 28.49 3.15 -21.17
CA ARG A 296 28.12 3.02 -19.76
C ARG A 296 26.86 3.85 -19.48
N VAL A 297 25.92 3.28 -18.74
CA VAL A 297 24.77 4.02 -18.21
C VAL A 297 25.26 4.82 -17.00
N ALA A 298 25.04 6.13 -17.00
CA ALA A 298 25.26 6.96 -15.83
C ALA A 298 23.99 6.94 -14.99
N GLY A 299 24.02 6.26 -13.84
CA GLY A 299 22.87 6.16 -12.94
C GLY A 299 22.91 4.86 -12.14
N VAL A 300 22.32 4.89 -10.94
CA VAL A 300 22.05 3.70 -10.14
C VAL A 300 20.66 3.22 -10.52
N ASP A 301 20.50 1.92 -10.77
CA ASP A 301 19.18 1.31 -11.02
C ASP A 301 18.49 1.10 -9.67
N HIS A 302 17.50 1.92 -9.36
CA HIS A 302 16.71 1.79 -8.14
C HIS A 302 15.52 0.83 -8.29
N THR A 303 15.42 0.08 -9.40
CA THR A 303 14.33 -0.90 -9.62
C THR A 303 14.39 -2.02 -8.59
N ALA A 304 13.21 -2.41 -8.06
CA ALA A 304 13.04 -3.49 -7.09
C ALA A 304 13.70 -3.29 -5.71
N GLU A 305 14.15 -2.07 -5.39
CA GLU A 305 14.50 -1.68 -4.03
C GLU A 305 13.25 -1.75 -3.12
N PRO A 306 13.41 -1.96 -1.80
CA PRO A 306 12.28 -1.95 -0.88
C PRO A 306 11.61 -0.58 -0.83
N MET A 307 10.29 -0.58 -1.01
CA MET A 307 9.48 0.63 -0.86
C MET A 307 8.26 0.36 0.00
N GLY A 308 7.92 1.32 0.85
CA GLY A 308 6.67 1.30 1.59
C GLY A 308 5.48 1.59 0.69
N TYR A 309 4.41 0.86 0.92
CA TYR A 309 3.12 1.04 0.29
C TYR A 309 2.01 1.08 1.33
N ALA A 310 0.92 1.76 1.02
CA ALA A 310 -0.32 1.78 1.78
C ALA A 310 -1.48 1.39 0.87
N VAL A 311 -2.39 0.58 1.39
CA VAL A 311 -3.66 0.24 0.76
C VAL A 311 -4.65 1.37 1.04
N ASP A 312 -5.16 1.97 -0.03
CA ASP A 312 -6.30 2.87 0.06
C ASP A 312 -7.54 2.06 0.44
N MET A 313 -8.10 2.35 1.61
CA MET A 313 -9.22 1.58 2.15
C MET A 313 -10.55 1.81 1.40
N ARG A 314 -10.58 2.73 0.43
CA ARG A 314 -11.74 3.02 -0.42
C ARG A 314 -11.70 2.26 -1.74
N THR A 315 -10.52 2.17 -2.37
CA THR A 315 -10.35 1.53 -3.69
C THR A 315 -9.72 0.15 -3.62
N GLY A 316 -8.97 -0.15 -2.55
CA GLY A 316 -8.17 -1.36 -2.42
C GLY A 316 -6.82 -1.30 -3.12
N GLU A 317 -6.48 -0.15 -3.72
CA GLU A 317 -5.23 0.03 -4.44
C GLU A 317 -4.06 0.38 -3.52
N ALA A 318 -2.87 -0.07 -3.93
CA ALA A 318 -1.64 0.21 -3.22
C ALA A 318 -0.92 1.43 -3.81
N GLY A 319 -0.71 2.47 -3.00
CA GLY A 319 0.12 3.63 -3.32
C GLY A 319 1.40 3.68 -2.48
N GLN A 320 2.40 4.44 -2.93
CA GLN A 320 3.63 4.67 -2.14
C GLN A 320 3.30 5.24 -0.76
N PHE A 321 4.00 4.76 0.27
CA PHE A 321 3.87 5.18 1.66
C PHE A 321 5.22 5.63 2.24
N PRO A 322 5.29 6.81 2.90
CA PRO A 322 4.22 7.81 2.98
C PRO A 322 3.87 8.36 1.59
N ASN A 323 2.61 8.71 1.36
CA ASN A 323 2.19 9.27 0.08
C ASN A 323 2.78 10.68 -0.05
N LEU A 324 3.76 10.87 -0.93
CA LEU A 324 4.47 12.14 -1.12
C LEU A 324 3.54 13.29 -1.55
N LEU A 325 2.35 12.98 -2.08
CA LEU A 325 1.35 13.96 -2.52
C LEU A 325 0.31 14.30 -1.44
N LEU A 326 0.31 13.58 -0.32
CA LEU A 326 -0.52 13.91 0.83
C LEU A 326 0.39 14.51 1.91
N PRO A 327 -0.06 15.56 2.63
CA PRO A 327 0.66 16.02 3.81
C PRO A 327 0.83 14.84 4.77
N ALA A 328 2.07 14.56 5.17
CA ALA A 328 2.34 13.60 6.24
C ALA A 328 1.49 14.00 7.45
N PRO A 329 0.80 13.05 8.12
CA PRO A 329 0.01 13.39 9.30
C PRO A 329 0.89 14.14 10.31
N ALA A 330 0.32 15.16 10.96
CA ALA A 330 1.04 16.10 11.82
C ALA A 330 1.45 15.53 13.20
N CYS A 331 1.66 14.22 13.32
CA CYS A 331 2.00 13.59 14.60
C CYS A 331 3.52 13.45 14.78
N THR A 332 3.99 13.37 16.02
CA THR A 332 5.39 13.08 16.35
C THR A 332 5.67 11.61 16.10
N ASP A 333 6.04 11.33 14.85
CA ASP A 333 6.08 10.04 14.17
C ASP A 333 7.30 9.14 14.51
N THR A 334 7.68 9.04 15.78
CA THR A 334 8.69 8.04 16.18
C THR A 334 8.00 6.71 16.46
N ALA A 335 8.26 5.72 15.60
CA ALA A 335 7.88 4.36 15.89
C ALA A 335 8.90 3.71 16.84
N TYR A 336 8.44 2.80 17.68
CA TYR A 336 9.31 2.07 18.59
C TYR A 336 9.28 0.57 18.25
N ILE A 337 10.46 -0.02 18.09
CA ILE A 337 10.63 -1.47 18.05
C ILE A 337 11.16 -1.92 19.40
N TYR A 338 10.38 -2.75 20.10
CA TYR A 338 10.78 -3.48 21.29
C TYR A 338 11.29 -4.85 20.87
N MET A 339 12.61 -4.98 20.82
CA MET A 339 13.27 -6.24 20.47
C MET A 339 13.68 -6.95 21.76
N TYR A 340 13.16 -8.15 22.00
CA TYR A 340 13.34 -8.83 23.29
C TYR A 340 13.63 -10.32 23.16
N ARG A 341 14.26 -10.86 24.20
CA ARG A 341 14.69 -12.25 24.27
C ARG A 341 14.44 -12.83 25.66
N TYR A 342 13.81 -14.00 25.69
CA TYR A 342 13.61 -14.76 26.93
C TYR A 342 14.91 -15.34 27.49
N ALA A 343 14.84 -15.87 28.70
CA ALA A 343 15.83 -16.83 29.15
C ALA A 343 15.81 -18.04 28.20
N ASP A 344 16.90 -18.25 27.48
CA ASP A 344 17.11 -19.46 26.71
C ASP A 344 18.44 -20.11 27.15
N ALA A 345 18.73 -21.29 26.62
CA ALA A 345 19.90 -22.05 27.02
C ALA A 345 21.24 -21.37 26.61
N SER A 346 21.20 -20.37 25.73
CA SER A 346 22.39 -19.64 25.32
C SER A 346 22.54 -18.36 26.15
N THR A 347 23.63 -18.20 26.87
CA THR A 347 23.92 -16.95 27.58
C THR A 347 24.59 -15.90 26.69
N ALA A 348 25.00 -16.28 25.48
CA ALA A 348 25.72 -15.39 24.57
C ALA A 348 24.81 -14.25 24.10
N PRO A 349 25.23 -12.98 24.21
CA PRO A 349 24.52 -11.85 23.62
C PRO A 349 24.38 -12.02 22.10
N ILE A 350 23.29 -11.51 21.52
CA ILE A 350 23.03 -11.56 20.08
C ILE A 350 23.30 -10.17 19.50
N PRO A 351 24.39 -9.98 18.74
CA PRO A 351 24.60 -8.72 18.03
C PRO A 351 23.51 -8.49 16.99
N PHE A 352 23.18 -7.22 16.78
CA PHE A 352 22.25 -6.83 15.73
C PHE A 352 22.66 -5.53 15.05
N SER A 353 22.19 -5.37 13.82
CA SER A 353 22.42 -4.18 13.00
C SER A 353 21.11 -3.63 12.45
N LEU A 354 21.03 -2.31 12.34
CA LEU A 354 19.97 -1.59 11.64
C LEU A 354 20.57 -0.95 10.39
N ASP A 355 19.98 -1.20 9.22
CA ASP A 355 20.44 -0.68 7.92
C ASP A 355 21.95 -0.92 7.67
N ASN A 356 22.41 -2.14 7.96
CA ASN A 356 23.82 -2.55 7.87
C ASN A 356 24.79 -1.84 8.84
N ARG A 357 24.29 -1.10 9.82
CA ARG A 357 25.11 -0.47 10.86
C ARG A 357 24.90 -1.23 12.16
N ALA A 358 26.00 -1.66 12.79
CA ALA A 358 25.95 -2.29 14.11
C ALA A 358 25.19 -1.35 15.06
N ALA A 359 24.14 -1.87 15.69
CA ALA A 359 23.22 -1.09 16.50
C ALA A 359 23.29 -1.47 17.98
N GLY A 360 23.59 -2.74 18.29
CA GLY A 360 23.79 -3.18 19.68
C GLY A 360 23.88 -4.69 19.82
N GLN A 361 23.65 -5.17 21.04
CA GLN A 361 23.59 -6.59 21.38
C GLN A 361 22.42 -6.85 22.33
N LEU A 362 21.74 -7.99 22.19
CA LEU A 362 20.61 -8.40 23.02
C LEU A 362 20.96 -9.61 23.89
N ARG A 363 20.97 -9.43 25.21
CA ARG A 363 21.25 -10.49 26.19
C ARG A 363 19.99 -11.33 26.47
N PRO A 364 20.13 -12.52 27.08
CA PRO A 364 18.97 -13.25 27.60
C PRO A 364 18.25 -12.44 28.68
N GLN A 365 16.92 -12.55 28.74
CA GLN A 365 16.07 -11.79 29.66
C GLN A 365 16.30 -10.27 29.53
N GLU A 366 16.44 -9.81 28.29
CA GLU A 366 16.59 -8.41 27.97
C GLU A 366 15.67 -8.01 26.84
N TYR A 367 15.30 -6.73 26.85
CA TYR A 367 14.69 -6.05 25.74
C TYR A 367 15.42 -4.76 25.45
N LEU A 368 15.36 -4.34 24.20
CA LEU A 368 15.87 -3.08 23.69
C LEU A 368 14.73 -2.31 23.05
N GLU A 369 14.65 -1.03 23.39
CA GLU A 369 13.78 -0.07 22.74
C GLU A 369 14.56 0.64 21.65
N ILE A 370 14.12 0.50 20.40
CA ILE A 370 14.75 1.09 19.23
C ILE A 370 13.82 2.18 18.68
N PRO A 371 14.16 3.46 18.87
CA PRO A 371 13.40 4.56 18.28
C PRO A 371 13.66 4.62 16.77
N TRP A 372 12.58 4.79 16.01
CA TRP A 372 12.59 4.90 14.56
C TRP A 372 11.85 6.19 14.15
N PRO A 373 12.55 7.34 14.07
CA PRO A 373 11.96 8.66 13.82
C PRO A 373 11.62 8.88 12.34
N TYR A 374 11.54 7.79 11.57
CA TYR A 374 11.39 7.80 10.13
C TYR A 374 10.11 7.05 9.73
N PRO A 375 8.92 7.64 9.93
CA PRO A 375 7.66 6.99 9.60
C PRO A 375 7.63 6.54 8.14
N GLY A 376 7.11 5.34 7.92
CA GLY A 376 7.01 4.77 6.58
C GLY A 376 8.33 4.37 5.93
N ARG A 377 9.48 4.71 6.51
CA ARG A 377 10.77 4.19 6.04
C ARG A 377 10.96 2.76 6.54
N VAL A 378 11.33 1.90 5.60
CA VAL A 378 11.74 0.53 5.89
C VAL A 378 13.02 0.56 6.72
N VAL A 379 13.06 -0.22 7.79
CA VAL A 379 14.29 -0.55 8.52
C VAL A 379 14.70 -1.98 8.21
N ARG A 380 15.98 -2.18 7.91
CA ARG A 380 16.59 -3.50 7.77
C ARG A 380 17.21 -3.92 9.09
N LEU A 381 16.53 -4.80 9.81
CA LEU A 381 17.00 -5.37 11.07
C LEU A 381 17.66 -6.72 10.83
N CYS A 382 18.95 -6.85 11.14
CA CYS A 382 19.67 -8.12 11.04
C CYS A 382 20.15 -8.57 12.43
N LEU A 383 19.92 -9.85 12.75
CA LEU A 383 20.46 -10.50 13.94
C LEU A 383 21.62 -11.39 13.52
N GLU A 384 22.75 -11.34 14.23
CA GLU A 384 23.91 -12.22 14.00
C GLU A 384 23.66 -13.64 14.54
N LEU A 385 22.63 -14.29 14.01
CA LEU A 385 22.23 -15.66 14.34
C LEU A 385 22.33 -16.55 13.08
N PRO A 386 22.96 -17.74 13.19
CA PRO A 386 23.08 -18.64 12.06
C PRO A 386 21.73 -19.01 11.44
N GLY A 387 21.60 -18.76 10.13
CA GLY A 387 20.42 -19.14 9.35
C GLY A 387 19.21 -18.22 9.48
N LEU A 388 19.31 -17.09 10.19
CA LEU A 388 18.24 -16.12 10.29
C LEU A 388 18.45 -14.98 9.27
N PRO A 389 17.54 -14.74 8.30
CA PRO A 389 17.66 -13.62 7.39
C PRO A 389 17.38 -12.29 8.10
N CYS A 390 17.92 -11.19 7.55
CA CYS A 390 17.52 -9.85 7.96
C CYS A 390 16.02 -9.65 7.69
N GLN A 391 15.33 -8.95 8.58
CA GLN A 391 13.94 -8.57 8.41
C GLN A 391 13.84 -7.14 7.89
N LEU A 392 12.98 -6.92 6.91
CA LEU A 392 12.55 -5.58 6.49
C LEU A 392 11.20 -5.29 7.12
N VAL A 393 11.11 -4.21 7.87
CA VAL A 393 9.86 -3.79 8.53
C VAL A 393 9.67 -2.30 8.35
N ILE A 394 8.42 -1.86 8.24
CA ILE A 394 8.05 -0.45 8.42
C ILE A 394 7.49 -0.35 9.83
N PRO A 395 8.25 0.19 10.78
CA PRO A 395 7.78 0.34 12.15
C PRO A 395 6.53 1.20 12.16
N ASN A 396 5.49 0.71 12.84
CA ASN A 396 4.23 1.41 12.93
C ASN A 396 4.29 2.42 14.09
N PRO A 397 4.29 3.75 13.88
CA PRO A 397 4.24 4.73 14.98
C PRO A 397 2.92 4.73 15.80
N ALA A 398 1.85 4.12 15.29
CA ALA A 398 0.56 4.02 15.99
C ALA A 398 0.55 3.08 17.19
N ARG A 399 1.49 2.13 17.22
CA ARG A 399 1.52 1.02 18.17
C ARG A 399 2.94 0.58 18.41
N PHE A 400 3.19 0.01 19.58
CA PHE A 400 4.47 -0.62 19.84
C PHE A 400 4.69 -1.84 18.94
N ASN A 401 5.89 -1.94 18.37
CA ASN A 401 6.27 -3.03 17.46
C ASN A 401 7.13 -4.01 18.25
N TYR A 402 6.62 -5.21 18.53
CA TYR A 402 7.32 -6.18 19.38
C TYR A 402 7.93 -7.29 18.54
N LEU A 403 9.25 -7.49 18.69
CA LEU A 403 9.99 -8.56 18.04
C LEU A 403 10.56 -9.51 19.08
N ARG A 404 10.00 -10.71 19.12
CA ARG A 404 10.44 -11.80 19.98
C ARG A 404 11.57 -12.57 19.33
N ILE A 405 12.66 -12.78 20.07
CA ILE A 405 13.81 -13.59 19.64
C ILE A 405 13.98 -14.78 20.57
N THR A 406 14.18 -15.96 19.99
CA THR A 406 14.50 -17.19 20.72
C THR A 406 15.76 -17.81 20.13
N ALA A 407 16.88 -17.75 20.86
CA ALA A 407 18.11 -18.42 20.47
C ALA A 407 18.12 -19.82 21.08
N ASN A 408 17.73 -20.81 20.28
CA ASN A 408 17.73 -22.19 20.74
C ASN A 408 19.19 -22.66 20.98
N GLY A 409 19.55 -22.95 22.23
CA GLY A 409 20.91 -23.41 22.59
C GLY A 409 21.24 -24.86 22.23
N LYS A 410 20.26 -25.67 21.77
CA LYS A 410 20.50 -27.03 21.29
C LYS A 410 20.71 -27.00 19.77
N ALA A 411 21.81 -27.58 19.29
CA ALA A 411 22.25 -27.58 17.88
C ALA A 411 21.20 -28.06 16.85
N SER A 412 20.10 -28.68 17.27
CA SER A 412 19.06 -29.19 16.39
C SER A 412 17.89 -28.23 16.13
N LYS A 413 17.75 -27.12 16.86
CA LYS A 413 16.63 -26.18 16.68
C LYS A 413 17.11 -24.84 16.12
N ARG A 414 16.52 -24.41 15.00
CA ARG A 414 16.82 -23.09 14.39
C ARG A 414 16.36 -21.96 15.31
N PRO A 415 17.08 -20.83 15.37
CA PRO A 415 16.59 -19.64 16.07
C PRO A 415 15.28 -19.15 15.45
N ILE A 416 14.43 -18.55 16.28
CA ILE A 416 13.13 -18.01 15.87
C ILE A 416 13.13 -16.51 16.12
N CYS A 417 12.59 -15.75 15.17
CA CYS A 417 12.42 -14.31 15.24
C CYS A 417 11.01 -13.99 14.75
N GLU A 418 10.14 -13.52 15.64
CA GLU A 418 8.70 -13.43 15.41
C GLU A 418 8.15 -12.08 15.87
N TRP A 419 7.43 -11.39 14.99
CA TRP A 419 6.65 -10.21 15.37
C TRP A 419 5.39 -10.64 16.12
N VAL A 420 5.18 -10.11 17.32
CA VAL A 420 4.03 -10.47 18.16
C VAL A 420 3.03 -9.32 18.27
N SER A 421 1.81 -9.63 18.69
CA SER A 421 0.80 -8.61 19.02
C SER A 421 1.25 -7.72 20.18
N ALA A 422 0.76 -6.48 20.25
CA ALA A 422 1.07 -5.56 21.35
C ALA A 422 0.79 -6.16 22.73
N ALA A 423 -0.40 -6.74 22.93
CA ALA A 423 -0.77 -7.37 24.20
C ALA A 423 0.19 -8.49 24.62
N GLN A 424 0.61 -9.35 23.68
CA GLN A 424 1.60 -10.40 23.96
C GLN A 424 2.98 -9.79 24.25
N GLY A 425 3.41 -8.80 23.47
CA GLY A 425 4.70 -8.15 23.67
C GLY A 425 4.81 -7.45 25.02
N GLU A 426 3.77 -6.71 25.42
CA GLU A 426 3.67 -6.10 26.75
C GLU A 426 3.74 -7.14 27.86
N ALA A 427 2.96 -8.22 27.77
CA ALA A 427 2.99 -9.31 28.75
C ALA A 427 4.38 -9.99 28.82
N ASP A 428 5.07 -10.12 27.69
CA ASP A 428 6.41 -10.70 27.62
C ASP A 428 7.45 -9.77 28.27
N LEU A 429 7.35 -8.45 28.06
CA LEU A 429 8.23 -7.47 28.70
C LEU A 429 7.99 -7.39 30.21
N ASP A 430 6.73 -7.40 30.66
CA ASP A 430 6.37 -7.42 32.08
C ASP A 430 6.95 -8.65 32.81
N GLU A 431 6.96 -9.80 32.14
CA GLU A 431 7.59 -11.02 32.66
C GLU A 431 9.11 -10.86 32.77
N ILE A 432 9.76 -10.29 31.75
CA ILE A 432 11.20 -10.01 31.78
C ILE A 432 11.54 -9.07 32.96
N ASP A 433 10.76 -8.01 33.18
CA ASP A 433 10.98 -7.05 34.26
C ASP A 433 10.74 -7.68 35.64
N ARG A 434 9.73 -8.54 35.78
CA ARG A 434 9.49 -9.31 37.00
C ARG A 434 10.66 -10.25 37.33
N GLN A 435 11.22 -10.91 36.32
CA GLN A 435 12.38 -11.78 36.49
C GLN A 435 13.63 -10.97 36.89
N ARG A 436 13.84 -9.79 36.30
CA ARG A 436 14.95 -8.88 36.65
C ARG A 436 14.85 -8.31 38.06
N SER A 437 13.63 -8.06 38.53
CA SER A 437 13.36 -7.50 39.86
C SER A 437 13.40 -8.54 40.98
N SER A 438 13.38 -9.83 40.63
CA SER A 438 13.46 -10.91 41.61
C SER A 438 14.91 -11.03 42.12
N PRO A 439 15.15 -10.90 43.44
CA PRO A 439 16.50 -11.04 43.99
C PRO A 439 17.05 -12.43 43.64
N ALA A 440 18.24 -12.47 43.04
CA ALA A 440 18.93 -13.71 42.73
C ALA A 440 19.04 -14.54 44.02
N ARG A 441 18.31 -15.66 44.06
CA ARG A 441 18.33 -16.61 45.18
C ARG A 441 19.56 -17.50 45.14
#